data_AF-A0A2H6K8R7-F1
#
_entry.id   AF-A0A2H6K8R7-F1
#
_cell.length_a   1.000
_cell.length_b   1.000
_cell.length_c   1.000
_cell.angle_alpha   90.00
_cell.angle_beta   90.00
_cell.angle_gamma   90.00
#
_symmetry.space_group_name_H-M   'P 1'
#
loop_
_entity.id
_entity.type
_entity.pdbx_description
1 polymer ?
#
loop_
_entity_poly.entity_id
_entity_poly.type
_entity_poly.pdbx_seq_one_letter_code
_entity_poly.pdbx_strand_id
1 'polypeptide(L)'
;MYKNGHTLPEKTRQVVLEALRYCETADRNLKVALIDAEQRVKQAKQEFLEREREAAKLSNTFAATRLSRIMELTNFIVNQQQVDLSELKPLEIEAIYKCFVPYVKQMKVIEIREQEFHLVKQKIETNAEIYTLYKHDLATKDKH
;
A
#
# COMPACT_ATOMS: atom_id res chain seq x y z
N MET A 1 37.93 -42.86 3.50
CA MET A 1 37.25 -42.55 4.76
C MET A 1 36.48 -41.25 4.57
N TYR A 2 35.16 -41.33 4.37
CA TYR A 2 34.30 -40.13 4.29
C TYR A 2 33.51 -40.01 5.60
N LYS A 3 33.97 -39.15 6.52
CA LYS A 3 33.19 -38.73 7.69
C LYS A 3 32.47 -37.42 7.35
N ASN A 4 31.49 -37.48 6.44
CA ASN A 4 30.62 -36.33 6.17
C ASN A 4 29.20 -36.69 6.57
N GLY A 5 28.97 -36.79 7.87
CA GLY A 5 27.65 -36.99 8.44
C GLY A 5 27.47 -36.06 9.62
N HIS A 6 27.05 -34.82 9.36
CA HIS A 6 26.63 -33.91 10.41
C HIS A 6 25.58 -34.58 11.28
N THR A 7 25.73 -34.46 12.60
CA THR A 7 24.75 -34.95 13.56
C THR A 7 23.42 -34.21 13.37
N LEU A 8 22.28 -34.83 13.69
CA LEU A 8 20.96 -34.20 13.58
C LEU A 8 20.89 -32.81 14.30
N PRO A 9 21.55 -32.60 15.46
CA PRO A 9 21.69 -31.28 16.07
C PRO A 9 22.47 -30.26 15.24
N GLU A 10 23.57 -30.66 14.60
CA GLU A 10 24.37 -29.78 13.71
C GLU A 10 23.57 -29.30 12.49
N LYS A 11 22.83 -30.22 11.84
CA LYS A 11 21.94 -29.87 10.72
C LYS A 11 20.84 -28.91 11.16
N THR A 12 20.25 -29.16 12.32
CA THR A 12 19.19 -28.29 12.89
C THR A 12 19.73 -26.89 13.22
N ARG A 13 20.94 -26.81 13.79
CA ARG A 13 21.63 -25.54 14.06
C ARG A 13 21.93 -24.77 12.77
N GLN A 14 22.39 -25.46 11.73
CA GLN A 14 22.67 -24.84 10.44
C GLN A 14 21.40 -24.23 9.83
N VAL A 15 20.27 -24.95 9.84
CA VAL A 15 18.98 -24.45 9.35
C VAL A 15 18.54 -23.19 10.12
N VAL A 16 18.68 -23.17 11.45
CA VAL A 16 18.36 -21.99 12.28
C VAL A 16 19.24 -20.79 11.92
N LEU A 17 20.55 -21.00 11.72
CA LEU A 17 21.46 -19.94 11.30
C LEU A 17 21.14 -19.40 9.90
N GLU A 18 20.76 -20.28 8.96
CA GLU A 18 20.31 -19.89 7.62
C GLU A 18 19.01 -19.09 7.68
N ALA A 19 18.05 -19.51 8.51
CA ALA A 19 16.80 -18.78 8.72
C ALA A 19 17.03 -17.39 9.34
N LEU A 20 17.97 -17.25 10.29
CA LEU A 20 18.35 -15.95 10.85
C LEU A 20 18.95 -15.03 9.78
N ARG A 21 19.86 -15.54 8.94
CA ARG A 21 20.44 -14.76 7.83
C ARG A 21 19.38 -14.35 6.81
N TYR A 22 18.39 -15.22 6.55
CA TYR A 22 17.26 -14.90 5.70
C TYR A 22 16.46 -13.73 6.30
N CYS A 23 16.11 -13.79 7.59
CA CYS A 23 15.38 -12.73 8.28
C CYS A 23 16.16 -11.40 8.28
N GLU A 24 17.48 -11.42 8.45
CA GLU A 24 18.34 -10.22 8.39
C GLU A 24 18.38 -9.61 6.98
N THR A 25 18.42 -10.45 5.96
CA THR A 25 18.35 -10.02 4.56
C THR A 25 16.96 -9.45 4.23
N ALA A 26 15.91 -10.12 4.69
CA ALA A 26 14.53 -9.69 4.54
C ALA A 26 14.29 -8.35 5.24
N ASP A 27 14.82 -8.14 6.45
CA ASP A 27 14.72 -6.86 7.18
C ASP A 27 15.30 -5.70 6.38
N ARG A 28 16.49 -5.87 5.79
CA ARG A 28 17.10 -4.85 4.93
C ARG A 28 16.22 -4.54 3.72
N ASN A 29 15.72 -5.57 3.02
CA ASN A 29 14.87 -5.40 1.85
C ASN A 29 13.54 -4.74 2.20
N LEU A 30 12.93 -5.12 3.33
CA LEU A 30 11.68 -4.55 3.81
C LEU A 30 11.83 -3.09 4.23
N LYS A 31 12.96 -2.70 4.82
CA LYS A 31 13.27 -1.29 5.11
C LYS A 31 13.38 -0.44 3.84
N VAL A 32 14.04 -0.96 2.80
CA VAL A 32 14.07 -0.29 1.49
C VAL A 32 12.66 -0.17 0.92
N ALA A 33 11.88 -1.26 0.93
CA ALA A 33 10.50 -1.25 0.47
C ALA A 33 9.61 -0.27 1.26
N LEU A 34 9.88 -0.06 2.55
CA LEU A 34 9.15 0.89 3.39
C LEU A 34 9.41 2.34 2.95
N ILE A 35 10.68 2.68 2.69
CA ILE A 35 11.07 4.01 2.17
C ILE A 35 10.42 4.25 0.81
N ASP A 36 10.46 3.27 -0.08
CA ASP A 36 9.83 3.37 -1.41
C ASP A 36 8.30 3.54 -1.31
N ALA A 37 7.64 2.79 -0.42
CA ALA A 37 6.21 2.91 -0.19
C ALA A 37 5.84 4.28 0.38
N GLU A 38 6.61 4.80 1.35
CA GLU A 38 6.42 6.14 1.89
C GLU A 38 6.55 7.22 0.81
N GLN A 39 7.57 7.12 -0.04
CA GLN A 39 7.79 8.04 -1.14
C GLN A 39 6.62 8.01 -2.15
N ARG A 40 6.09 6.83 -2.47
CA ARG A 40 4.90 6.70 -3.34
C ARG A 40 3.66 7.31 -2.74
N VAL A 41 3.41 7.14 -1.43
CA VAL A 41 2.30 7.80 -0.72
C VAL A 41 2.47 9.32 -0.80
N LYS A 42 3.68 9.83 -0.57
CA LYS A 42 3.98 11.26 -0.63
C LYS A 42 3.75 11.84 -2.03
N GLN A 43 4.21 11.16 -3.07
CA GLN A 43 3.99 11.54 -4.47
C GLN A 43 2.50 11.55 -4.82
N ALA A 44 1.78 10.48 -4.47
CA ALA A 44 0.34 10.40 -4.72
C ALA A 44 -0.46 11.52 -4.03
N LYS A 45 -0.08 11.87 -2.79
CA LYS A 45 -0.66 12.99 -2.03
C LYS A 45 -0.33 14.35 -2.65
N GLN A 46 0.87 14.53 -3.19
CA GLN A 46 1.23 15.77 -3.87
C GLN A 46 0.41 15.96 -5.15
N GLU A 47 0.29 14.92 -5.99
CA GLU A 47 -0.56 14.93 -7.18
C GLU A 47 -2.04 15.17 -6.82
N PHE A 48 -2.50 14.61 -5.71
CA PHE A 48 -3.86 14.83 -5.22
C PHE A 48 -4.14 16.28 -4.86
N LEU A 49 -3.20 16.98 -4.21
CA LEU A 49 -3.38 18.40 -3.86
C LEU A 49 -3.61 19.28 -5.10
N GLU A 50 -2.98 18.96 -6.23
CA GLU A 50 -3.20 19.68 -7.48
C GLU A 50 -4.64 19.46 -7.98
N ARG A 51 -5.11 18.21 -7.97
CA ARG A 51 -6.47 17.84 -8.39
C ARG A 51 -7.55 18.35 -7.44
N GLU A 52 -7.27 18.35 -6.15
CA GLU A 52 -8.17 18.86 -5.11
C GLU A 52 -8.40 20.36 -5.32
N ARG A 53 -7.35 21.13 -5.63
CA ARG A 53 -7.49 22.56 -5.93
C ARG A 53 -8.35 22.82 -7.17
N GLU A 54 -8.21 22.02 -8.22
CA GLU A 54 -9.04 22.12 -9.42
C GLU A 54 -10.51 21.77 -9.13
N ALA A 55 -10.74 20.66 -8.44
CA ALA A 55 -12.08 20.21 -8.05
C ALA A 55 -12.77 21.21 -7.10
N ALA A 56 -12.04 21.79 -6.14
CA ALA A 56 -12.55 22.78 -5.20
C ALA A 56 -12.92 24.11 -5.88
N LYS A 57 -12.19 24.54 -6.91
CA LYS A 57 -12.57 25.73 -7.69
C LYS A 57 -13.89 25.51 -8.42
N LEU A 58 -14.06 24.33 -9.02
CA LEU A 58 -15.28 23.98 -9.74
C LEU A 58 -16.44 23.66 -8.81
N SER A 59 -16.22 23.10 -7.63
CA SER A 59 -17.30 22.81 -6.69
C SER A 59 -18.03 24.08 -6.25
N ASN A 60 -17.33 25.21 -6.16
CA ASN A 60 -17.90 26.51 -5.81
C ASN A 60 -18.83 27.10 -6.89
N THR A 61 -18.84 26.56 -8.12
CA THR A 61 -19.72 27.02 -9.20
C THR A 61 -21.07 26.32 -9.20
N PHE A 62 -21.20 25.20 -8.48
CA PHE A 62 -22.40 24.37 -8.44
C PHE A 62 -23.12 24.53 -7.10
N ALA A 63 -24.46 24.50 -7.13
CA ALA A 63 -25.25 24.37 -5.91
C ALA A 63 -24.95 23.03 -5.22
N ALA A 64 -25.00 22.99 -3.88
CA ALA A 64 -24.62 21.80 -3.10
C ALA A 64 -25.36 20.52 -3.51
N THR A 65 -26.66 20.61 -3.81
CA THR A 65 -27.47 19.48 -4.29
C THR A 65 -26.98 18.95 -5.65
N ARG A 66 -26.58 19.84 -6.55
CA ARG A 66 -26.00 19.48 -7.86
C ARG A 66 -24.62 18.88 -7.71
N LEU A 67 -23.78 19.45 -6.84
CA LEU A 67 -22.46 18.92 -6.54
C LEU A 67 -22.54 17.49 -5.98
N SER A 68 -23.48 17.22 -5.07
CA SER A 68 -23.71 15.87 -4.54
C SER A 68 -24.02 14.87 -5.65
N ARG A 69 -24.91 15.25 -6.59
CA ARG A 69 -25.25 14.40 -7.74
C ARG A 69 -24.06 14.18 -8.67
N ILE A 70 -23.30 15.24 -8.96
CA ILE A 70 -22.06 15.17 -9.76
C ILE A 70 -21.06 14.20 -9.13
N MET A 71 -20.87 14.26 -7.81
CA MET A 71 -19.97 13.36 -7.09
C MET A 71 -20.46 11.91 -7.08
N GLU A 72 -21.76 11.68 -6.94
CA GLU A 72 -22.37 10.35 -7.02
C GLU A 72 -22.11 9.72 -8.41
N LEU A 73 -22.45 10.45 -9.47
CA LEU A 73 -22.24 9.99 -10.85
C LEU A 73 -20.75 9.77 -11.16
N THR A 74 -19.88 10.65 -10.66
CA THR A 74 -18.43 10.49 -10.76
C THR A 74 -17.97 9.17 -10.13
N ASN A 75 -18.47 8.85 -8.94
CA ASN A 75 -18.14 7.58 -8.28
C ASN A 75 -18.61 6.37 -9.09
N PHE A 76 -19.82 6.42 -9.66
CA PHE A 76 -20.30 5.35 -10.56
C PHE A 76 -19.39 5.17 -11.77
N ILE A 77 -18.96 6.27 -12.42
CA ILE A 77 -18.01 6.22 -13.54
C ILE A 77 -16.69 5.57 -13.11
N VAL A 78 -16.13 5.99 -11.99
CA VAL A 78 -14.85 5.45 -11.49
C VAL A 78 -14.98 3.98 -11.09
N ASN A 79 -16.16 3.55 -10.62
CA ASN A 79 -16.49 2.16 -10.31
C ASN A 79 -16.92 1.34 -11.54
N GLN A 80 -16.84 1.89 -12.74
CA GLN A 80 -17.25 1.23 -14.00
C GLN A 80 -18.71 0.76 -14.00
N GLN A 81 -19.59 1.49 -13.30
CA GLN A 81 -21.02 1.23 -13.28
C GLN A 81 -21.73 2.00 -14.40
N GLN A 82 -22.94 1.57 -14.78
CA GLN A 82 -23.75 2.33 -15.73
C GLN A 82 -24.15 3.68 -15.15
N VAL A 83 -24.08 4.72 -15.98
CA VAL A 83 -24.36 6.09 -15.58
C VAL A 83 -25.23 6.76 -16.62
N ASP A 84 -26.37 7.29 -16.19
CA ASP A 84 -27.20 8.17 -17.00
C ASP A 84 -26.82 9.63 -16.69
N LEU A 85 -26.48 10.38 -17.74
CA LEU A 85 -26.09 11.78 -17.68
C LEU A 85 -27.12 12.72 -18.34
N SER A 86 -28.27 12.19 -18.75
CA SER A 86 -29.31 12.91 -19.50
C SER A 86 -29.82 14.18 -18.79
N GLU A 87 -29.86 14.17 -17.46
CA GLU A 87 -30.31 15.28 -16.63
C GLU A 87 -29.25 16.36 -16.35
N LEU A 88 -28.02 16.16 -16.84
CA LEU A 88 -26.90 17.08 -16.61
C LEU A 88 -26.73 18.09 -17.74
N LYS A 89 -26.32 19.30 -17.39
CA LYS A 89 -25.90 20.32 -18.34
C LYS A 89 -24.53 19.96 -18.93
N PRO A 90 -24.21 20.39 -20.16
CA PRO A 90 -22.92 20.13 -20.79
C PRO A 90 -21.71 20.51 -19.91
N LEU A 91 -21.79 21.63 -19.19
CA LEU A 91 -20.73 22.09 -18.29
C LEU A 91 -20.54 21.17 -17.05
N GLU A 92 -21.62 20.55 -16.56
CA GLU A 92 -21.55 19.60 -15.45
C GLU A 92 -20.91 18.29 -15.92
N ILE A 93 -21.27 17.82 -17.12
CA ILE A 93 -20.66 16.65 -17.75
C ILE A 93 -19.16 16.88 -17.98
N GLU A 94 -18.79 18.06 -18.48
CA GLU A 94 -17.39 18.44 -18.67
C GLU A 94 -16.61 18.44 -17.35
N ALA A 95 -17.19 19.03 -16.29
CA ALA A 95 -16.58 19.07 -14.97
C ALA A 95 -16.38 17.66 -14.38
N ILE A 96 -17.34 16.74 -14.59
CA ILE A 96 -17.23 15.33 -14.20
C ILE A 96 -15.98 14.71 -14.82
N TYR A 97 -15.88 14.73 -16.15
CA TYR A 97 -14.81 13.99 -16.82
C TYR A 97 -13.44 14.65 -16.70
N LYS A 98 -13.38 15.99 -16.72
CA LYS A 98 -12.10 16.70 -16.71
C LYS A 98 -11.52 16.93 -15.32
N CYS A 99 -12.36 16.99 -14.28
CA CYS A 99 -11.91 17.36 -12.93
C CYS A 99 -12.30 16.33 -11.87
N PHE A 100 -13.59 16.00 -11.73
CA PHE A 100 -14.03 15.14 -10.62
C PHE A 100 -13.60 13.68 -10.80
N VAL A 101 -13.63 13.11 -12.02
CA VAL A 101 -13.15 11.74 -12.28
C VAL A 101 -11.65 11.60 -11.99
N PRO A 102 -10.76 12.47 -12.49
CA PRO A 102 -9.35 12.46 -12.10
C PRO A 102 -9.14 12.61 -10.60
N TYR A 103 -9.88 13.50 -9.94
CA TYR A 103 -9.81 13.70 -8.49
C TYR A 103 -10.16 12.43 -7.71
N VAL A 104 -11.31 11.80 -8.00
CA VAL A 104 -11.74 10.57 -7.32
C VAL A 104 -10.80 9.40 -7.63
N LYS A 105 -10.30 9.28 -8.86
CA LYS A 105 -9.29 8.27 -9.20
C LYS A 105 -8.02 8.45 -8.37
N GLN A 106 -7.53 9.68 -8.22
CA GLN A 106 -6.33 9.95 -7.44
C GLN A 106 -6.53 9.67 -5.95
N MET A 107 -7.72 9.96 -5.41
CA MET A 107 -8.08 9.60 -4.04
C MET A 107 -7.93 8.09 -3.81
N LYS A 108 -8.45 7.27 -4.73
CA LYS A 108 -8.27 5.79 -4.68
C LYS A 108 -6.83 5.34 -4.82
N VAL A 109 -6.03 6.03 -5.63
CA VAL A 109 -4.58 5.75 -5.73
C VAL A 109 -3.93 5.95 -4.36
N ILE A 110 -4.24 7.04 -3.64
CA ILE A 110 -3.72 7.27 -2.29
C ILE A 110 -4.12 6.12 -1.36
N GLU A 111 -5.41 5.75 -1.34
CA GLU A 111 -5.90 4.65 -0.51
C GLU A 111 -5.11 3.35 -0.74
N ILE A 112 -4.88 2.99 -2.00
CA ILE A 112 -4.08 1.80 -2.37
C ILE A 112 -2.63 1.94 -1.89
N ARG A 113 -2.00 3.10 -2.07
CA ARG A 113 -0.60 3.32 -1.62
C ARG A 113 -0.47 3.29 -0.11
N GLU A 114 -1.45 3.81 0.63
CA GLU A 114 -1.48 3.72 2.09
C GLU A 114 -1.65 2.26 2.56
N GLN A 115 -2.51 1.48 1.90
CA GLN A 115 -2.64 0.04 2.16
C GLN A 115 -1.33 -0.71 1.91
N GLU A 116 -0.64 -0.42 0.79
CA GLU A 116 0.68 -1.00 0.49
C GLU A 116 1.71 -0.66 1.58
N PHE A 117 1.75 0.60 2.02
CA PHE A 117 2.64 1.06 3.09
C PHE A 117 2.37 0.33 4.41
N HIS A 118 1.10 0.19 4.80
CA HIS A 118 0.71 -0.55 5.99
C HIS A 118 1.08 -2.04 5.90
N LEU A 119 0.90 -2.65 4.73
CA LEU A 119 1.29 -4.05 4.50
C LEU A 119 2.81 -4.26 4.67
N VAL A 120 3.64 -3.31 4.20
CA VAL A 120 5.10 -3.39 4.41
C VAL A 120 5.44 -3.31 5.89
N LYS A 121 4.79 -2.43 6.67
CA LYS A 121 4.99 -2.37 8.13
C LYS A 121 4.65 -3.69 8.82
N GLN A 122 3.50 -4.28 8.49
CA GLN A 122 3.09 -5.58 9.03
C GLN A 122 4.11 -6.69 8.72
N LYS A 123 4.68 -6.69 7.50
CA LYS A 123 5.73 -7.65 7.12
C LYS A 123 7.02 -7.45 7.92
N ILE A 124 7.39 -6.21 8.24
CA ILE A 124 8.55 -5.91 9.09
C ILE A 124 8.31 -6.47 10.50
N GLU A 125 7.14 -6.21 11.08
CA GLU A 125 6.76 -6.71 12.40
C GLU A 125 6.79 -8.26 12.43
N THR A 126 6.17 -8.89 11.45
CA THR A 126 6.17 -10.37 11.31
C THR A 126 7.59 -10.92 11.19
N ASN A 127 8.45 -10.28 10.39
CA ASN A 127 9.84 -10.71 10.22
C ASN A 127 10.64 -10.58 11.54
N ALA A 128 10.38 -9.53 12.33
CA ALA A 128 11.01 -9.33 13.63
C ALA A 128 10.57 -10.39 14.67
N GLU A 129 9.29 -10.77 14.66
CA GLU A 129 8.76 -11.87 15.49
C GLU A 129 9.44 -13.19 15.12
N ILE A 130 9.47 -13.54 13.83
CA ILE A 130 10.12 -14.76 13.33
C ILE A 130 11.62 -14.78 13.67
N TYR A 131 12.32 -13.65 13.50
CA TYR A 131 13.72 -13.53 13.88
C TYR A 131 13.95 -13.83 15.36
N THR A 132 13.08 -13.30 16.22
CA THR A 132 13.13 -13.51 17.67
C THR A 132 12.94 -14.98 18.02
N LEU A 133 12.00 -15.67 17.36
CA LEU A 133 11.77 -17.10 17.54
C LEU A 133 13.03 -17.92 17.17
N TYR A 134 13.64 -17.65 16.02
CA TYR A 134 14.86 -18.35 15.62
C TYR A 134 16.07 -18.03 16.54
N LYS A 135 16.16 -16.80 17.07
CA LYS A 135 17.19 -16.45 18.06
C LYS A 135 17.01 -17.21 19.36
N HIS A 136 15.77 -17.32 19.83
CA HIS A 136 15.45 -18.10 21.02
C HIS A 136 15.81 -19.57 20.82
N ASP A 137 15.39 -20.16 19.69
CA ASP A 137 15.72 -21.54 19.32
C ASP A 137 17.22 -21.81 19.34
N LEU A 138 18.02 -20.90 18.77
CA LEU A 138 19.48 -20.99 18.76
C LEU A 138 20.05 -20.97 20.19
N ALA A 139 19.58 -20.04 21.03
CA ALA A 139 20.05 -19.89 22.41
C ALA A 139 19.66 -21.07 23.32
N THR A 140 18.51 -21.71 23.09
CA THR A 140 18.10 -22.91 23.83
C THR A 140 18.82 -24.17 23.38
N LYS A 141 19.18 -24.28 22.09
CA LYS A 141 19.92 -25.42 21.55
C LYS A 141 21.43 -25.37 21.84
N ASP A 142 21.97 -24.20 22.20
CA ASP A 142 23.34 -24.06 22.70
C ASP A 142 23.51 -24.50 24.18
N LYS A 143 22.42 -24.81 24.89
CA LYS A 143 22.42 -25.22 26.31
C LYS A 143 22.23 -26.74 26.54
N HIS A 144 22.07 -27.53 25.48
CA HIS A 144 21.81 -28.98 25.52
C HIS A 144 22.69 -29.72 24.51
#